data_AF-A0A4R8BBQ4-F1
#
_entry.id   AF-A0A4R8BBQ4-F1
#
_cell.length_a   1.000
_cell.length_b   1.000
_cell.length_c   1.000
_cell.angle_alpha   90.00
_cell.angle_beta   90.00
_cell.angle_gamma   90.00
#
_symmetry.space_group_name_H-M   'P 1'
#
loop_
_entity.id
_entity.type
_entity.pdbx_description
1 polymer ?
#
loop_
_entity_poly.entity_id
_entity_poly.type
_entity_poly.pdbx_seq_one_letter_code
_entity_poly.pdbx_strand_id
1 'polypeptide(L)'
;MIKDIWKQPAEGFTEETIGRTEEQIIQKEIEIGFKFPALYKEHMKLQNGGYLWKSALNYNNDVNELLCNDATFDPIIQQNSYKTLKDVLLEYIDNEKLETSSNSDFLYLDRLPILSHMGGHTILCFDYGYNVENEYEIPEIVYFELECAENGYEEKLRLKSYDELINNLVYYGYESTSFYIGIKSNESIEKIFELIEKSFYLQLETKTDNGYGWYNFEKWFCGELKLNSSLSAYLKLTPNQFLSNTFLFQNDKEFNYVIDIDIRIGVESFQDNSNYLKSILMEKFEPFLSNLDWIFLEVPFHKENKIELEKVMQTFHD
;
A
#
# COMPACT_ATOMS: atom_id res chain seq x y z
N MET A 1 -6.15 -2.24 18.63
CA MET A 1 -4.93 -2.84 18.04
C MET A 1 -4.55 -1.97 16.84
N ILE A 2 -3.27 -1.66 16.63
CA ILE A 2 -2.84 -0.87 15.45
C ILE A 2 -2.83 -1.82 14.25
N LYS A 3 -3.52 -1.45 13.17
CA LYS A 3 -3.60 -2.27 11.96
C LYS A 3 -2.25 -2.26 11.26
N ASP A 4 -1.80 -3.44 10.81
CA ASP A 4 -0.61 -3.51 9.96
C ASP A 4 -0.97 -2.95 8.57
N ILE A 5 -0.31 -1.86 8.18
CA ILE A 5 -0.51 -1.21 6.87
C ILE A 5 0.41 -1.77 5.79
N TRP A 6 1.40 -2.58 6.20
CA TRP A 6 2.48 -3.06 5.36
C TRP A 6 2.09 -4.31 4.58
N LYS A 7 2.56 -4.41 3.34
CA LYS A 7 2.75 -5.73 2.70
C LYS A 7 4.00 -6.35 3.33
N GLN A 8 3.86 -7.46 4.04
CA GLN A 8 5.02 -8.11 4.67
C GLN A 8 5.94 -8.74 3.63
N PRO A 9 7.27 -8.75 3.87
CA PRO A 9 8.22 -9.36 2.95
C PRO A 9 8.01 -10.88 2.89
N ALA A 10 7.76 -11.42 1.70
CA ALA A 10 7.52 -12.85 1.51
C ALA A 10 8.75 -13.71 1.87
N GLU A 11 9.96 -13.17 1.69
CA GLU A 11 11.22 -13.82 2.08
C GLU A 11 11.56 -13.65 3.58
N GLY A 12 10.70 -12.96 4.34
CA GLY A 12 10.89 -12.68 5.76
C GLY A 12 11.57 -11.34 6.02
N PHE A 13 11.59 -10.94 7.29
CA PHE A 13 12.21 -9.68 7.68
C PHE A 13 13.74 -9.76 7.59
N THR A 14 14.34 -8.72 7.03
CA THR A 14 15.80 -8.49 7.00
C THR A 14 16.16 -7.41 8.03
N GLU A 15 17.44 -7.13 8.21
CA GLU A 15 17.87 -5.98 9.03
C GLU A 15 17.34 -4.64 8.52
N GLU A 16 17.04 -4.55 7.22
CA GLU A 16 16.51 -3.34 6.59
C GLU A 16 15.00 -3.20 6.81
N THR A 17 14.25 -4.31 6.80
CA THR A 17 12.78 -4.29 6.86
C THR A 17 12.20 -4.59 8.23
N ILE A 18 12.94 -5.21 9.14
CA ILE A 18 12.44 -5.49 10.50
C ILE A 18 12.10 -4.18 11.23
N GLY A 19 11.01 -4.17 12.00
CA GLY A 19 10.59 -2.99 12.76
C GLY A 19 11.70 -2.39 13.63
N ARG A 20 11.66 -1.07 13.83
CA ARG A 20 12.63 -0.31 14.63
C ARG A 20 12.24 -0.29 16.10
N THR A 21 13.24 -0.28 16.99
CA THR A 21 13.00 -0.04 18.43
C THR A 21 12.72 1.43 18.70
N GLU A 22 12.14 1.75 19.87
CA GLU A 22 11.91 3.15 20.26
C GLU A 22 13.23 3.93 20.29
N GLU A 23 14.33 3.33 20.76
CA GLU A 23 15.64 3.97 20.80
C GLU A 23 16.16 4.31 19.39
N GLN A 24 15.95 3.42 18.42
CA GLN A 24 16.35 3.67 17.03
C GLN A 24 15.51 4.80 16.41
N ILE A 25 14.21 4.85 16.72
CA ILE A 25 13.33 5.91 16.26
C ILE A 25 13.73 7.25 16.89
N ILE A 26 13.94 7.30 18.22
CA ILE A 26 14.40 8.51 18.93
C ILE A 26 15.74 9.00 18.38
N GLN A 27 16.67 8.10 18.08
CA GLN A 27 17.95 8.48 17.50
C GLN A 27 17.76 9.16 16.14
N LYS A 28 16.78 8.71 15.35
CA LYS A 28 16.43 9.36 14.09
C LYS A 28 15.74 10.70 14.31
N GLU A 29 14.84 10.82 15.28
CA GLU A 29 14.20 12.10 15.65
C GLU A 29 15.24 13.16 16.06
N ILE A 30 16.26 12.76 16.84
CA ILE A 30 17.39 13.63 17.21
C ILE A 30 18.19 14.05 15.98
N GLU A 31 18.41 13.13 15.03
CA GLU A 31 19.15 13.41 13.80
C GLU A 31 18.43 14.42 12.90
N ILE A 32 17.11 14.31 12.76
CA ILE A 32 16.31 15.22 11.93
C ILE A 32 15.87 16.50 12.66
N GLY A 33 15.99 16.54 13.99
CA GLY A 33 15.59 17.68 14.83
C GLY A 33 14.10 17.74 15.15
N PHE A 34 13.31 16.75 14.75
CA PHE A 34 11.85 16.71 14.88
C PHE A 34 11.36 15.38 15.42
N LYS A 35 10.21 15.40 16.11
CA LYS A 35 9.56 14.19 16.61
C LYS A 35 8.55 13.66 15.60
N PHE A 36 8.64 12.38 15.29
CA PHE A 36 7.68 11.74 14.41
C PHE A 36 6.29 11.64 15.06
N PRO A 37 5.22 11.64 14.24
CA PRO A 37 3.87 11.35 14.71
C PRO A 37 3.78 10.00 15.42
N ALA A 38 2.98 9.92 16.49
CA ALA A 38 2.87 8.71 17.30
C ALA A 38 2.46 7.48 16.48
N LEU A 39 1.45 7.61 15.61
CA LEU A 39 0.99 6.52 14.76
C LEU A 39 2.07 6.04 13.78
N TYR A 40 2.85 6.97 13.21
CA TYR A 40 3.99 6.62 12.35
C TYR A 40 5.03 5.79 13.10
N LYS A 41 5.39 6.19 14.33
CA LYS A 41 6.33 5.42 15.15
C LYS A 41 5.86 4.01 15.40
N GLU A 42 4.57 3.82 15.68
CA GLU A 42 4.01 2.49 15.87
C GLU A 42 4.05 1.65 14.59
N HIS A 43 3.76 2.22 13.42
CA HIS A 43 3.93 1.50 12.15
C HIS A 43 5.40 1.12 11.90
N MET A 44 6.35 2.01 12.19
CA MET A 44 7.77 1.73 12.02
C MET A 44 8.32 0.68 12.99
N LYS A 45 7.64 0.43 14.12
CA LYS A 45 7.93 -0.69 15.03
C LYS A 45 7.46 -2.04 14.49
N LEU A 46 6.48 -2.05 13.59
CA LEU A 46 5.98 -3.29 12.96
C LEU A 46 6.89 -3.68 11.78
N GLN A 47 7.16 -2.73 10.89
CA GLN A 47 8.04 -2.89 9.74
C GLN A 47 8.75 -1.57 9.45
N ASN A 48 10.03 -1.62 9.13
CA ASN A 48 10.83 -0.42 8.86
C ASN A 48 10.66 0.01 7.39
N GLY A 49 9.50 0.58 7.06
CA GLY A 49 9.20 1.04 5.70
C GLY A 49 8.84 -0.11 4.75
N GLY A 50 8.65 0.22 3.48
CA GLY A 50 8.29 -0.73 2.42
C GLY A 50 6.92 -0.47 1.81
N TYR A 51 6.41 -1.48 1.11
CA TYR A 51 5.16 -1.39 0.37
C TYR A 51 3.95 -1.35 1.29
N LEU A 52 2.97 -0.54 0.92
CA LEU A 52 1.67 -0.50 1.57
C LEU A 52 0.66 -1.38 0.83
N TRP A 53 -0.32 -1.91 1.55
CA TRP A 53 -1.50 -2.50 0.91
C TRP A 53 -2.29 -1.44 0.14
N LYS A 54 -2.46 -0.25 0.73
CA LYS A 54 -3.28 0.83 0.19
C LYS A 54 -2.42 1.94 -0.41
N SER A 55 -2.59 2.20 -1.70
CA SER A 55 -1.70 3.05 -2.51
C SER A 55 -2.35 4.33 -3.06
N ALA A 56 -3.67 4.49 -2.93
CA ALA A 56 -4.37 5.68 -3.41
C ALA A 56 -4.96 6.48 -2.24
N LEU A 57 -5.15 7.77 -2.45
CA LEU A 57 -5.73 8.68 -1.48
C LEU A 57 -7.14 9.10 -1.90
N ASN A 58 -8.11 8.92 -1.00
CA ASN A 58 -9.42 9.52 -1.13
C ASN A 58 -9.43 10.90 -0.47
N TYR A 59 -9.42 11.96 -1.28
CA TYR A 59 -9.35 13.34 -0.81
C TYR A 59 -10.40 14.18 -1.54
N ASN A 60 -11.21 14.93 -0.78
CA ASN A 60 -12.33 15.73 -1.32
C ASN A 60 -13.36 14.95 -2.17
N ASN A 61 -13.53 13.65 -1.89
CA ASN A 61 -14.33 12.69 -2.67
C ASN A 61 -13.76 12.30 -4.04
N ASP A 62 -12.52 12.68 -4.32
CA ASP A 62 -11.77 12.21 -5.48
C ASP A 62 -10.71 11.21 -5.01
N VAL A 63 -10.60 10.09 -5.73
CA VAL A 63 -9.56 9.09 -5.47
C VAL A 63 -8.46 9.25 -6.49
N ASN A 64 -7.27 9.56 -5.98
CA ASN A 64 -6.08 9.74 -6.80
C ASN A 64 -5.03 8.73 -6.37
N GLU A 65 -4.36 8.11 -7.35
CA GLU A 65 -3.17 7.31 -7.06
C GLU A 65 -2.12 8.22 -6.41
N LEU A 66 -1.63 7.83 -5.24
CA LEU A 66 -0.65 8.60 -4.48
C LEU A 66 0.71 7.93 -4.52
N LEU A 67 0.73 6.61 -4.30
CA LEU A 67 1.92 5.76 -4.31
C LEU A 67 1.89 4.89 -5.58
N CYS A 68 2.69 5.21 -6.59
CA CYS A 68 2.78 4.48 -7.85
C CYS A 68 4.22 3.96 -8.12
N ASN A 69 4.38 3.02 -9.06
CA ASN A 69 5.69 2.56 -9.57
C ASN A 69 6.70 2.19 -8.47
N ASP A 70 6.44 1.10 -7.75
CA ASP A 70 7.30 0.63 -6.65
C ASP A 70 7.46 1.61 -5.46
N ALA A 71 6.57 2.61 -5.35
CA ALA A 71 6.54 3.54 -4.22
C ALA A 71 6.43 2.81 -2.88
N THR A 72 7.30 3.19 -1.95
CA THR A 72 7.33 2.66 -0.58
C THR A 72 7.43 3.80 0.42
N PHE A 73 7.00 3.58 1.66
CA PHE A 73 7.46 4.47 2.73
C PHE A 73 8.90 4.15 3.06
N ASP A 74 9.68 5.20 3.26
CA ASP A 74 11.11 5.08 3.44
C ASP A 74 11.47 4.40 4.76
N PRO A 75 12.49 3.52 4.76
CA PRO A 75 13.03 2.96 5.98
C PRO A 75 13.72 4.05 6.82
N ILE A 76 13.63 3.94 8.15
CA ILE A 76 14.54 4.64 9.05
C ILE A 76 15.91 3.96 8.96
N ILE A 77 16.81 4.57 8.19
CA ILE A 77 18.21 4.12 8.05
C ILE A 77 19.16 4.96 8.90
N GLN A 78 20.27 4.33 9.29
CA GLN A 78 21.26 4.91 10.20
C GLN A 78 22.30 5.81 9.51
N GLN A 79 22.49 5.73 8.19
CA GLN A 79 23.57 6.47 7.50
C GLN A 79 23.23 6.91 6.07
N ASN A 80 23.70 8.12 5.70
CA ASN A 80 23.99 8.64 4.35
C ASN A 80 22.88 8.61 3.27
N SER A 81 21.59 8.64 3.61
CA SER A 81 20.54 9.03 2.64
C SER A 81 20.14 10.50 2.76
N TYR A 82 19.39 10.98 1.78
CA TYR A 82 18.60 12.21 1.93
C TYR A 82 17.69 12.08 3.15
N LYS A 83 17.63 13.14 3.95
CA LYS A 83 16.83 13.20 5.17
C LYS A 83 15.67 14.15 4.99
N THR A 84 15.90 15.22 4.24
CA THR A 84 14.96 16.31 4.00
C THR A 84 14.83 16.59 2.51
N LEU A 85 13.73 17.23 2.11
CA LEU A 85 13.54 17.66 0.72
C LEU A 85 14.71 18.54 0.22
N LYS A 86 15.33 19.32 1.12
CA LYS A 86 16.52 20.12 0.78
C LYS A 86 17.68 19.26 0.28
N ASP A 87 17.93 18.12 0.91
CA ASP A 87 19.03 17.24 0.53
C ASP A 87 18.84 16.71 -0.90
N VAL A 88 17.58 16.41 -1.27
CA VAL A 88 17.19 15.98 -2.62
C VAL A 88 17.34 17.14 -3.62
N LEU A 89 16.79 18.31 -3.30
CA LEU A 89 16.78 19.46 -4.22
C LEU A 89 18.18 19.98 -4.54
N LEU A 90 19.10 19.96 -3.57
CA LEU A 90 20.48 20.39 -3.76
C LEU A 90 21.28 19.51 -4.74
N GLU A 91 20.72 18.37 -5.13
CA GLU A 91 21.37 17.47 -6.07
C GLU A 91 21.24 17.91 -7.54
N TYR A 92 20.23 18.74 -7.83
CA TYR A 92 19.96 19.23 -9.19
C TYR A 92 19.63 20.74 -9.24
N ILE A 93 19.48 21.41 -8.10
CA ILE A 93 19.28 22.86 -8.00
C ILE A 93 20.43 23.47 -7.18
N ASP A 94 21.12 24.46 -7.77
CA ASP A 94 22.15 25.23 -7.06
C ASP A 94 21.57 25.94 -5.83
N ASN A 95 22.30 25.97 -4.72
CA ASN A 95 21.82 26.54 -3.45
C ASN A 95 21.26 27.97 -3.58
N GLU A 96 21.93 28.85 -4.34
CA GLU A 96 21.46 30.23 -4.55
C GLU A 96 20.11 30.30 -5.30
N LYS A 97 19.87 29.38 -6.24
CA LYS A 97 18.58 29.27 -6.94
C LYS A 97 17.51 28.70 -6.02
N LEU A 98 17.88 27.74 -5.17
CA LEU A 98 16.96 27.14 -4.23
C LEU A 98 16.47 28.17 -3.21
N GLU A 99 17.36 28.98 -2.65
CA GLU A 99 17.03 30.06 -1.70
C GLU A 99 16.10 31.13 -2.29
N THR A 100 16.07 31.28 -3.63
CA THR A 100 15.24 32.26 -4.34
C THR A 100 14.05 31.64 -5.08
N SER A 101 13.83 30.32 -4.92
CA SER A 101 12.83 29.54 -5.67
C SER A 101 11.39 29.74 -5.19
N SER A 102 11.19 30.32 -4.01
CA SER A 102 9.87 30.48 -3.39
C SER A 102 9.44 31.94 -3.32
N ASN A 103 8.15 32.16 -3.53
CA ASN A 103 7.49 33.46 -3.32
C ASN A 103 7.09 33.70 -1.85
N SER A 104 7.37 32.74 -0.96
CA SER A 104 7.10 32.84 0.47
C SER A 104 8.21 33.64 1.17
N ASP A 105 7.83 34.43 2.18
CA ASP A 105 8.78 35.14 3.07
C ASP A 105 9.64 34.17 3.90
N PHE A 106 9.20 32.90 3.99
CA PHE A 106 9.89 31.83 4.72
C PHE A 106 10.11 30.61 3.80
N LEU A 107 11.34 30.08 3.80
CA LEU A 107 11.71 28.87 3.07
C LEU A 107 12.71 28.06 3.90
N TYR A 108 12.18 27.15 4.73
CA TYR A 108 12.93 26.28 5.63
C TYR A 108 12.82 24.82 5.20
N LEU A 109 13.46 24.47 4.08
CA LEU A 109 13.38 23.12 3.50
C LEU A 109 13.95 22.02 4.41
N ASP A 110 14.78 22.37 5.40
CA ASP A 110 15.24 21.44 6.44
C ASP A 110 14.08 20.96 7.35
N ARG A 111 12.94 21.65 7.35
CA ARG A 111 11.70 21.29 8.08
C ARG A 111 10.82 20.29 7.32
N LEU A 112 11.32 19.73 6.22
CA LEU A 112 10.64 18.73 5.39
C LEU A 112 11.32 17.35 5.45
N PRO A 113 11.37 16.65 6.61
CA PRO A 113 11.81 15.27 6.66
C PRO A 113 11.04 14.37 5.68
N ILE A 114 11.76 13.49 5.00
CA ILE A 114 11.17 12.65 3.96
C ILE A 114 10.45 11.44 4.58
N LEU A 115 9.25 11.17 4.09
CA LEU A 115 8.42 10.02 4.40
C LEU A 115 8.48 8.97 3.27
N SER A 116 8.57 9.40 2.01
CA SER A 116 8.61 8.50 0.85
C SER A 116 9.27 9.15 -0.36
N HIS A 117 10.18 8.42 -1.01
CA HIS A 117 10.67 8.74 -2.36
C HIS A 117 10.00 7.84 -3.40
N MET A 118 9.24 8.44 -4.32
CA MET A 118 8.43 7.70 -5.30
C MET A 118 8.95 7.97 -6.71
N GLY A 119 9.71 6.99 -7.22
CA GLY A 119 10.34 7.07 -8.55
C GLY A 119 11.36 8.20 -8.71
N GLY A 120 11.79 8.86 -7.63
CA GLY A 120 12.68 10.03 -7.67
C GLY A 120 12.05 11.31 -8.23
N HIS A 121 10.81 11.24 -8.69
CA HIS A 121 10.08 12.36 -9.28
C HIS A 121 9.08 12.99 -8.32
N THR A 122 8.62 12.22 -7.32
CA THR A 122 7.66 12.72 -6.34
C THR A 122 8.09 12.34 -4.93
N ILE A 123 7.92 13.27 -3.99
CA ILE A 123 8.39 13.15 -2.61
C ILE A 123 7.25 13.44 -1.65
N LEU A 124 7.05 12.56 -0.67
CA LEU A 124 6.15 12.79 0.45
C LEU A 124 6.98 13.21 1.67
N CYS A 125 6.60 14.30 2.33
CA CYS A 125 7.32 14.85 3.48
C CYS A 125 6.40 15.00 4.70
N PHE A 126 6.99 14.89 5.88
CA PHE A 126 6.49 15.53 7.08
C PHE A 126 6.84 17.01 7.02
N ASP A 127 5.84 17.90 7.09
CA ASP A 127 6.06 19.34 7.09
C ASP A 127 5.88 19.92 8.48
N TYR A 128 7.00 20.36 9.06
CA TYR A 128 7.03 21.06 10.36
C TYR A 128 6.97 22.58 10.20
N GLY A 129 6.48 23.09 9.06
CA GLY A 129 6.31 24.52 8.80
C GLY A 129 7.43 25.10 7.94
N TYR A 130 7.65 24.54 6.75
CA TYR A 130 8.71 24.99 5.83
C TYR A 130 8.46 26.40 5.27
N ASN A 131 7.20 26.83 5.21
CA ASN A 131 6.77 28.12 4.64
C ASN A 131 6.19 29.10 5.67
N VAL A 132 6.42 28.84 6.96
CA VAL A 132 5.97 29.70 8.07
C VAL A 132 7.14 30.02 9.01
N GLU A 133 6.98 31.09 9.79
CA GLU A 133 8.01 31.54 10.75
C GLU A 133 8.31 30.46 11.81
N ASN A 134 7.26 29.92 12.44
CA ASN A 134 7.38 29.03 13.59
C ASN A 134 7.08 27.57 13.23
N GLU A 135 7.83 26.67 13.85
CA GLU A 135 7.67 25.23 13.63
C GLU A 135 6.35 24.70 14.20
N TYR A 136 5.79 23.69 13.52
CA TYR A 136 4.66 22.93 14.03
C TYR A 136 5.12 21.86 15.01
N GLU A 137 4.36 21.64 16.09
CA GLU A 137 4.60 20.49 16.98
C GLU A 137 4.14 19.17 16.34
N ILE A 138 3.07 19.23 15.54
CA ILE A 138 2.51 18.10 14.80
C ILE A 138 2.72 18.42 13.32
N PRO A 139 3.45 17.58 12.57
CA PRO A 139 3.70 17.85 11.17
C PRO A 139 2.44 17.62 10.34
N GLU A 140 2.26 18.47 9.34
CA GLU A 140 1.38 18.19 8.21
C GLU A 140 2.06 17.19 7.26
N ILE A 141 1.32 16.66 6.28
CA ILE A 141 1.88 15.83 5.22
C ILE A 141 1.79 16.60 3.91
N VAL A 142 2.90 16.69 3.19
CA VAL A 142 2.96 17.43 1.92
C VAL A 142 3.54 16.53 0.84
N TYR A 143 2.93 16.56 -0.34
CA TYR A 143 3.36 15.85 -1.53
C TYR A 143 3.93 16.85 -2.54
N PHE A 144 5.15 16.60 -2.98
CA PHE A 144 5.86 17.40 -3.98
C PHE A 144 6.05 16.62 -5.27
N GLU A 145 5.79 17.29 -6.40
CA GLU A 145 6.19 16.88 -7.74
C GLU A 145 7.47 17.62 -8.12
N LEU A 146 8.49 16.91 -8.62
CA LEU A 146 9.81 17.44 -8.93
C LEU A 146 10.07 17.50 -10.44
N GLU A 147 9.61 16.52 -11.21
CA GLU A 147 9.99 16.36 -12.62
C GLU A 147 9.33 17.41 -13.51
N CYS A 148 8.02 17.63 -13.31
CA CYS A 148 7.23 18.53 -14.14
C CYS A 148 7.13 19.95 -13.57
N ALA A 149 7.82 20.25 -12.47
CA ALA A 149 7.72 21.53 -11.78
C ALA A 149 8.60 22.60 -12.45
N GLU A 150 8.03 23.76 -12.76
CA GLU A 150 8.75 24.86 -13.43
C GLU A 150 9.96 25.38 -12.63
N ASN A 151 9.87 25.36 -11.30
CA ASN A 151 10.93 25.82 -10.39
C ASN A 151 11.69 24.66 -9.72
N GLY A 152 11.56 23.44 -10.26
CA GLY A 152 12.24 22.22 -9.78
C GLY A 152 11.55 21.48 -8.62
N TYR A 153 10.51 22.06 -8.03
CA TYR A 153 9.55 21.36 -7.17
C TYR A 153 8.20 22.13 -7.10
N GLU A 154 7.11 21.41 -6.88
CA GLU A 154 5.76 21.96 -6.74
C GLU A 154 4.95 21.16 -5.72
N GLU A 155 4.38 21.84 -4.72
CA GLU A 155 3.43 21.23 -3.80
C GLU A 155 2.12 20.93 -4.54
N LYS A 156 1.69 19.66 -4.58
CA LYS A 156 0.42 19.26 -5.21
C LYS A 156 -0.70 19.00 -4.20
N LEU A 157 -0.34 18.62 -2.98
CA LEU A 157 -1.29 18.18 -1.97
C LEU A 157 -0.74 18.42 -0.56
N ARG A 158 -1.64 18.79 0.35
CA ARG A 158 -1.39 18.95 1.78
C ARG A 158 -2.50 18.30 2.61
N LEU A 159 -2.10 17.53 3.61
CA LEU A 159 -2.95 16.91 4.62
C LEU A 159 -2.53 17.38 6.01
N LYS A 160 -3.47 17.42 6.96
CA LYS A 160 -3.23 18.00 8.30
C LYS A 160 -2.37 17.12 9.20
N SER A 161 -2.28 15.82 8.92
CA SER A 161 -1.48 14.90 9.72
C SER A 161 -1.23 13.56 9.03
N TYR A 162 -0.29 12.79 9.59
CA TYR A 162 -0.07 11.40 9.21
C TYR A 162 -1.31 10.51 9.45
N ASP A 163 -2.04 10.75 10.54
CA ASP A 163 -3.30 10.04 10.81
C ASP A 163 -4.33 10.29 9.71
N GLU A 164 -4.45 11.53 9.22
CA GLU A 164 -5.32 11.85 8.09
C GLU A 164 -4.90 11.12 6.82
N LEU A 165 -3.58 11.05 6.53
CA LEU A 165 -3.05 10.28 5.42
C LEU A 165 -3.50 8.81 5.51
N ILE A 166 -3.16 8.12 6.61
CA ILE A 166 -3.44 6.69 6.77
C ILE A 166 -4.94 6.39 6.72
N ASN A 167 -5.78 7.22 7.32
CA ASN A 167 -7.23 7.01 7.35
C ASN A 167 -7.89 7.21 5.98
N ASN A 168 -7.28 7.99 5.09
CA ASN A 168 -7.80 8.26 3.75
C ASN A 168 -7.12 7.42 2.66
N LEU A 169 -6.09 6.62 3.00
CA LEU A 169 -5.54 5.63 2.07
C LEU A 169 -6.57 4.53 1.79
N VAL A 170 -6.70 4.19 0.51
CA VAL A 170 -7.62 3.17 -0.01
C VAL A 170 -6.87 2.20 -0.94
N TYR A 171 -7.33 0.95 -0.96
CA TYR A 171 -6.80 -0.09 -1.84
C TYR A 171 -7.30 0.19 -3.26
N TYR A 172 -6.49 0.88 -4.08
CA TYR A 172 -6.86 1.30 -5.44
C TYR A 172 -5.65 1.71 -6.28
N GLY A 173 -5.76 1.54 -7.60
CA GLY A 173 -4.77 2.00 -8.57
C GLY A 173 -3.78 0.93 -9.04
N TYR A 174 -2.62 1.37 -9.55
CA TYR A 174 -1.60 0.61 -10.27
C TYR A 174 -1.30 -0.82 -9.75
N GLU A 175 -1.11 -1.00 -8.44
CA GLU A 175 -0.85 -2.33 -7.83
C GLU A 175 -2.04 -2.90 -7.04
N SER A 176 -3.14 -2.16 -7.00
CA SER A 176 -4.33 -2.51 -6.24
C SER A 176 -5.47 -2.91 -7.18
N THR A 177 -5.16 -3.78 -8.14
CA THR A 177 -6.07 -4.21 -9.21
C THR A 177 -6.67 -5.60 -8.99
N SER A 178 -6.37 -6.23 -7.86
CA SER A 178 -6.84 -7.58 -7.55
C SER A 178 -7.95 -7.57 -6.52
N PHE A 179 -8.88 -8.52 -6.63
CA PHE A 179 -9.75 -8.86 -5.50
C PHE A 179 -9.10 -9.99 -4.71
N TYR A 180 -9.02 -9.84 -3.39
CA TYR A 180 -8.49 -10.87 -2.52
C TYR A 180 -9.59 -11.47 -1.67
N ILE A 181 -9.73 -12.80 -1.74
CA ILE A 181 -10.69 -13.56 -0.93
C ILE A 181 -9.90 -14.44 0.05
N GLY A 182 -10.17 -14.27 1.34
CA GLY A 182 -9.65 -15.12 2.40
C GLY A 182 -10.56 -16.33 2.59
N ILE A 183 -9.98 -17.52 2.70
CA ILE A 183 -10.71 -18.76 2.97
C ILE A 183 -10.16 -19.39 4.24
N LYS A 184 -11.07 -19.65 5.17
CA LYS A 184 -10.80 -20.39 6.40
C LYS A 184 -11.27 -21.82 6.22
N SER A 185 -10.32 -22.74 6.21
CA SER A 185 -10.62 -24.16 6.03
C SER A 185 -9.61 -25.04 6.75
N ASN A 186 -10.09 -26.19 7.23
CA ASN A 186 -9.26 -27.27 7.76
C ASN A 186 -8.85 -28.27 6.67
N GLU A 187 -9.38 -28.13 5.46
CA GLU A 187 -9.00 -28.94 4.31
C GLU A 187 -7.65 -28.49 3.76
N SER A 188 -6.91 -29.39 3.09
CA SER A 188 -5.64 -29.02 2.45
C SER A 188 -5.87 -28.10 1.25
N ILE A 189 -4.82 -27.36 0.86
CA ILE A 189 -4.88 -26.47 -0.30
C ILE A 189 -5.20 -27.25 -1.59
N GLU A 190 -4.76 -28.50 -1.72
CA GLU A 190 -5.10 -29.37 -2.84
C GLU A 190 -6.61 -29.64 -2.94
N LYS A 191 -7.29 -29.85 -1.80
CA LYS A 191 -8.75 -30.02 -1.81
C LYS A 191 -9.47 -28.74 -2.18
N ILE A 192 -8.98 -27.58 -1.73
CA ILE A 192 -9.53 -26.29 -2.15
C ILE A 192 -9.33 -26.08 -3.65
N PHE A 193 -8.15 -26.39 -4.16
CA PHE A 193 -7.84 -26.40 -5.58
C PHE A 193 -8.80 -27.30 -6.38
N GLU A 194 -9.02 -28.55 -5.96
CA GLU A 194 -9.96 -29.47 -6.61
C GLU A 194 -11.39 -28.93 -6.63
N LEU A 195 -11.82 -28.28 -5.56
CA LEU A 195 -13.13 -27.62 -5.47
C LEU A 195 -13.23 -26.45 -6.45
N ILE A 196 -12.18 -25.66 -6.61
CA ILE A 196 -12.12 -24.56 -7.60
C ILE A 196 -12.22 -25.13 -9.02
N GLU A 197 -11.36 -26.09 -9.39
CA GLU A 197 -11.36 -26.70 -10.72
C GLU A 197 -12.73 -27.26 -11.09
N LYS A 198 -13.37 -27.97 -10.15
CA LYS A 198 -14.71 -28.54 -10.34
C LYS A 198 -15.79 -27.47 -10.46
N SER A 199 -15.75 -26.44 -9.62
CA SER A 199 -16.79 -25.40 -9.57
C SER A 199 -16.76 -24.50 -10.81
N PHE A 200 -15.57 -24.24 -11.34
CA PHE A 200 -15.39 -23.33 -12.47
C PHE A 200 -15.13 -24.03 -13.79
N TYR A 201 -15.04 -25.37 -13.81
CA TYR A 201 -14.61 -26.16 -14.97
C TYR A 201 -13.29 -25.62 -15.54
N LEU A 202 -12.34 -25.38 -14.65
CA LEU A 202 -11.04 -24.77 -14.93
C LEU A 202 -9.93 -25.79 -14.71
N GLN A 203 -8.84 -25.66 -15.46
CA GLN A 203 -7.59 -26.36 -15.17
C GLN A 203 -6.58 -25.35 -14.64
N LEU A 204 -6.20 -25.52 -13.38
CA LEU A 204 -5.21 -24.68 -12.71
C LEU A 204 -3.84 -25.36 -12.79
N GLU A 205 -2.80 -24.55 -13.01
CA GLU A 205 -1.41 -25.00 -12.98
C GLU A 205 -0.87 -25.00 -11.56
N THR A 206 -0.13 -26.04 -11.19
CA THR A 206 0.65 -26.04 -9.94
C THR A 206 1.94 -25.23 -10.14
N LYS A 207 2.26 -24.40 -9.16
CA LYS A 207 3.48 -23.59 -9.10
C LYS A 207 4.24 -23.87 -7.81
N THR A 208 5.56 -23.82 -7.93
CA THR A 208 6.52 -23.92 -6.81
C THR A 208 7.63 -22.87 -6.93
N ASP A 209 7.52 -21.96 -7.90
CA ASP A 209 8.39 -20.80 -8.02
C ASP A 209 7.93 -19.69 -7.06
N ASN A 210 8.82 -18.73 -6.79
CA ASN A 210 8.53 -17.65 -5.85
C ASN A 210 7.83 -16.43 -6.49
N GLY A 211 7.36 -16.52 -7.73
CA GLY A 211 6.62 -15.46 -8.40
C GLY A 211 7.33 -14.09 -8.38
N TYR A 212 8.63 -14.06 -8.71
CA TYR A 212 9.48 -12.86 -8.62
C TYR A 212 9.63 -12.28 -7.20
N GLY A 213 9.59 -13.15 -6.19
CA GLY A 213 9.75 -12.77 -4.77
C GLY A 213 8.46 -12.43 -4.05
N TRP A 214 7.30 -12.43 -4.73
CA TRP A 214 6.00 -12.15 -4.13
C TRP A 214 5.27 -13.39 -3.60
N TYR A 215 5.68 -14.59 -4.01
CA TYR A 215 4.97 -15.85 -3.75
C TYR A 215 5.90 -16.90 -3.12
N ASN A 216 6.47 -16.62 -1.95
CA ASN A 216 7.35 -17.55 -1.25
C ASN A 216 6.59 -18.66 -0.51
N PHE A 217 6.01 -19.59 -1.28
CA PHE A 217 5.21 -20.72 -0.79
C PHE A 217 5.81 -22.05 -1.26
N GLU A 218 5.61 -23.12 -0.48
CA GLU A 218 5.97 -24.48 -0.93
C GLU A 218 5.25 -24.84 -2.24
N LYS A 219 3.97 -24.44 -2.32
CA LYS A 219 3.09 -24.71 -3.45
C LYS A 219 1.98 -23.67 -3.51
N TRP A 220 1.64 -23.25 -4.72
CA TRP A 220 0.47 -22.43 -5.02
C TRP A 220 -0.08 -22.81 -6.41
N PHE A 221 -1.24 -22.30 -6.76
CA PHE A 221 -1.93 -22.66 -8.00
C PHE A 221 -2.36 -21.43 -8.77
N CYS A 222 -2.34 -21.49 -10.11
CA CYS A 222 -2.81 -20.37 -10.93
C CYS A 222 -3.45 -20.79 -12.25
N GLY A 223 -4.34 -19.96 -12.77
CA GLY A 223 -4.90 -20.17 -14.12
C GLY A 223 -5.89 -19.09 -14.51
N GLU A 224 -6.31 -19.10 -15.76
CA GLU A 224 -7.21 -18.09 -16.32
C GLU A 224 -8.68 -18.51 -16.19
N LEU A 225 -9.47 -17.76 -15.42
CA LEU A 225 -10.91 -17.91 -15.33
C LEU A 225 -11.62 -16.97 -16.32
N LYS A 226 -12.42 -17.54 -17.22
CA LYS A 226 -13.34 -16.76 -18.06
C LYS A 226 -14.57 -16.35 -17.24
N LEU A 227 -14.70 -15.05 -16.99
CA LEU A 227 -15.84 -14.49 -16.28
C LEU A 227 -17.05 -14.37 -17.22
N ASN A 228 -16.83 -13.85 -18.43
CA ASN A 228 -17.82 -13.80 -19.50
C ASN A 228 -17.14 -13.82 -20.90
N SER A 229 -17.88 -13.49 -21.96
CA SER A 229 -17.37 -13.52 -23.35
C SER A 229 -16.23 -12.55 -23.64
N SER A 230 -16.08 -11.48 -22.87
CA SER A 230 -15.10 -10.41 -23.09
C SER A 230 -14.20 -10.14 -21.88
N LEU A 231 -14.43 -10.83 -20.76
CA LEU A 231 -13.75 -10.59 -19.49
C LEU A 231 -13.14 -11.89 -18.96
N SER A 232 -11.85 -11.85 -18.63
CA SER A 232 -11.15 -12.93 -17.94
C SER A 232 -10.28 -12.43 -16.78
N ALA A 233 -10.08 -13.31 -15.80
CA ALA A 233 -9.30 -13.08 -14.61
C ALA A 233 -8.18 -14.13 -14.51
N TYR A 234 -7.01 -13.73 -14.04
CA TYR A 234 -6.01 -14.66 -13.54
C TYR A 234 -6.31 -14.94 -12.07
N LEU A 235 -6.63 -16.20 -11.78
CA LEU A 235 -6.78 -16.69 -10.42
C LEU A 235 -5.46 -17.21 -9.91
N LYS A 236 -5.14 -16.90 -8.66
CA LYS A 236 -4.08 -17.56 -7.91
C LYS A 236 -4.64 -18.01 -6.57
N LEU A 237 -4.43 -19.27 -6.22
CA LEU A 237 -4.73 -19.81 -4.89
C LEU A 237 -3.41 -20.02 -4.16
N THR A 238 -3.25 -19.35 -3.02
CA THR A 238 -2.05 -19.43 -2.19
C THR A 238 -2.40 -19.80 -0.74
N PRO A 239 -1.45 -20.32 0.03
CA PRO A 239 -1.47 -20.15 1.48
C PRO A 239 -1.46 -18.65 1.84
N ASN A 240 -1.94 -18.30 3.03
CA ASN A 240 -1.77 -16.95 3.58
C ASN A 240 -0.39 -16.78 4.23
N GLN A 241 0.20 -17.85 4.76
CA GLN A 241 1.51 -17.82 5.41
C GLN A 241 2.63 -18.21 4.44
N PHE A 242 3.66 -17.37 4.35
CA PHE A 242 4.87 -17.65 3.58
C PHE A 242 5.78 -18.64 4.30
N LEU A 243 6.72 -19.27 3.57
CA LEU A 243 7.73 -20.17 4.13
C LEU A 243 8.63 -19.49 5.19
N SER A 244 8.78 -18.17 5.09
CA SER A 244 9.51 -17.33 6.05
C SER A 244 8.75 -17.05 7.36
N ASN A 245 7.50 -17.52 7.47
CA ASN A 245 6.55 -17.29 8.57
C ASN A 245 5.95 -15.87 8.65
N THR A 246 6.22 -15.00 7.68
CA THR A 246 5.42 -13.79 7.45
C THR A 246 4.11 -14.15 6.74
N PHE A 247 3.21 -13.18 6.59
CA PHE A 247 1.88 -13.40 6.03
C PHE A 247 1.62 -12.46 4.85
N LEU A 248 0.90 -12.95 3.85
CA LEU A 248 0.35 -12.12 2.79
C LEU A 248 -0.63 -11.12 3.42
N PHE A 249 -1.62 -11.60 4.17
CA PHE A 249 -2.55 -10.77 4.96
C PHE A 249 -2.34 -10.99 6.46
N GLN A 250 -1.40 -10.24 7.03
CA GLN A 250 -1.02 -10.31 8.44
C GLN A 250 -2.14 -9.99 9.42
N ASN A 251 -3.10 -9.14 9.05
CA ASN A 251 -4.22 -8.80 9.92
C ASN A 251 -5.29 -9.90 9.97
N ASP A 252 -5.24 -10.87 9.04
CA ASP A 252 -6.31 -11.83 8.75
C ASP A 252 -5.76 -13.27 8.74
N LYS A 253 -4.91 -13.60 9.73
CA LYS A 253 -4.16 -14.88 9.82
C LYS A 253 -5.05 -16.10 10.00
N GLU A 254 -6.27 -15.90 10.46
CA GLU A 254 -7.26 -16.96 10.61
C GLU A 254 -7.76 -17.52 9.28
N PHE A 255 -7.52 -16.81 8.17
CA PHE A 255 -7.75 -17.31 6.82
C PHE A 255 -6.48 -17.98 6.32
N ASN A 256 -6.52 -19.30 6.20
CA ASN A 256 -5.35 -20.12 5.89
C ASN A 256 -4.97 -20.03 4.39
N TYR A 257 -5.94 -19.70 3.54
CA TYR A 257 -5.78 -19.61 2.09
C TYR A 257 -6.29 -18.28 1.55
N VAL A 258 -5.70 -17.85 0.44
CA VAL A 258 -6.06 -16.61 -0.24
C VAL A 258 -6.27 -16.91 -1.72
N ILE A 259 -7.36 -16.39 -2.28
CA ILE A 259 -7.57 -16.31 -3.72
C ILE A 259 -7.29 -14.87 -4.16
N ASP A 260 -6.26 -14.69 -4.98
CA ASP A 260 -5.98 -13.47 -5.74
C ASP A 260 -6.70 -13.56 -7.09
N ILE A 261 -7.55 -12.57 -7.39
CA ILE A 261 -8.33 -12.46 -8.62
C ILE A 261 -7.90 -11.20 -9.36
N ASP A 262 -6.99 -11.37 -10.31
CA ASP A 262 -6.37 -10.30 -11.09
C ASP A 262 -7.06 -10.16 -12.46
N ILE A 263 -7.78 -9.07 -12.71
CA ILE A 263 -8.52 -8.86 -13.96
C ILE A 263 -7.59 -8.28 -15.03
N ARG A 264 -7.31 -9.05 -16.09
CA ARG A 264 -6.30 -8.68 -17.11
C ARG A 264 -6.87 -8.21 -18.44
N ILE A 265 -8.05 -8.69 -18.84
CA ILE A 265 -8.62 -8.45 -20.18
C ILE A 265 -10.06 -8.00 -20.05
N GLY A 266 -10.46 -7.02 -20.85
CA GLY A 266 -11.87 -6.63 -21.01
C GLY A 266 -12.29 -5.40 -20.22
N VAL A 267 -11.34 -4.63 -19.70
CA VAL A 267 -11.62 -3.38 -18.98
C VAL A 267 -10.72 -2.26 -19.51
N GLU A 268 -11.32 -1.22 -20.07
CA GLU A 268 -10.60 -0.03 -20.57
C GLU A 268 -10.09 0.86 -19.41
N SER A 269 -10.77 0.81 -18.26
CA SER A 269 -10.38 1.45 -17.00
C SER A 269 -10.82 0.55 -15.84
N PHE A 270 -9.90 -0.27 -15.31
CA PHE A 270 -10.16 -1.16 -14.17
C PHE A 270 -10.70 -0.37 -12.96
N GLN A 271 -10.12 0.81 -12.80
CA GLN A 271 -10.42 1.88 -11.86
C GLN A 271 -11.92 2.26 -11.79
N ASP A 272 -12.59 2.53 -12.91
CA ASP A 272 -13.99 2.97 -12.92
C ASP A 272 -15.03 1.84 -12.80
N ASN A 273 -14.59 0.58 -12.75
CA ASN A 273 -15.48 -0.57 -12.92
C ASN A 273 -15.46 -1.57 -11.76
N SER A 274 -14.73 -1.31 -10.67
CA SER A 274 -14.53 -2.33 -9.63
C SER A 274 -15.84 -2.80 -8.97
N ASN A 275 -16.87 -1.94 -8.83
CA ASN A 275 -18.21 -2.32 -8.36
C ASN A 275 -18.92 -3.31 -9.28
N TYR A 276 -18.88 -3.01 -10.57
CA TYR A 276 -19.47 -3.84 -11.60
C TYR A 276 -18.74 -5.19 -11.67
N LEU A 277 -17.39 -5.16 -11.64
CA LEU A 277 -16.55 -6.36 -11.63
C LEU A 277 -16.80 -7.21 -10.38
N LYS A 278 -16.92 -6.59 -9.20
CA LYS A 278 -17.26 -7.30 -7.96
C LYS A 278 -18.55 -8.09 -8.09
N SER A 279 -19.58 -7.49 -8.69
CA SER A 279 -20.88 -8.13 -8.87
C SER A 279 -20.77 -9.37 -9.78
N ILE A 280 -20.03 -9.25 -10.89
CA ILE A 280 -19.74 -10.39 -11.78
C ILE A 280 -18.96 -11.49 -11.06
N LEU A 281 -17.93 -11.10 -10.29
CA LEU A 281 -17.13 -12.05 -9.52
C LEU A 281 -17.99 -12.78 -8.50
N MET A 282 -18.86 -12.07 -7.78
CA MET A 282 -19.76 -12.67 -6.80
C MET A 282 -20.72 -13.68 -7.43
N GLU A 283 -21.36 -13.33 -8.55
CA GLU A 283 -22.23 -14.25 -9.28
C GLU A 283 -21.46 -15.49 -9.75
N LYS A 284 -20.23 -15.30 -10.25
CA LYS A 284 -19.41 -16.39 -10.74
C LYS A 284 -18.95 -17.32 -9.62
N PHE A 285 -18.52 -16.75 -8.48
CA PHE A 285 -17.90 -17.47 -7.36
C PHE A 285 -18.91 -18.02 -6.35
N GLU A 286 -20.16 -17.57 -6.35
CA GLU A 286 -21.21 -18.05 -5.44
C GLU A 286 -21.26 -19.57 -5.30
N PRO A 287 -21.22 -20.39 -6.38
CA PRO A 287 -21.31 -21.85 -6.25
C PRO A 287 -20.17 -22.45 -5.43
N PHE A 288 -18.97 -21.89 -5.56
CA PHE A 288 -17.78 -22.32 -4.82
C PHE A 288 -17.81 -21.80 -3.38
N LEU A 289 -18.09 -20.51 -3.20
CA LEU A 289 -18.01 -19.81 -1.92
C LEU A 289 -19.14 -20.19 -0.95
N SER A 290 -20.30 -20.62 -1.45
CA SER A 290 -21.48 -20.97 -0.62
C SER A 290 -21.24 -22.07 0.43
N ASN A 291 -20.17 -22.86 0.29
CA ASN A 291 -19.85 -23.96 1.21
C ASN A 291 -18.55 -23.75 2.01
N LEU A 292 -17.99 -22.54 1.98
CA LEU A 292 -16.74 -22.20 2.63
C LEU A 292 -16.95 -21.06 3.63
N ASP A 293 -16.07 -20.98 4.64
CA ASP A 293 -15.95 -19.80 5.49
C ASP A 293 -14.98 -18.84 4.80
N TRP A 294 -15.49 -17.68 4.36
CA TRP A 294 -14.74 -16.76 3.52
C TRP A 294 -15.15 -15.30 3.72
N ILE A 295 -14.22 -14.39 3.44
CA ILE A 295 -14.46 -12.94 3.34
C ILE A 295 -13.64 -12.34 2.19
N PHE A 296 -14.01 -11.14 1.75
CA PHE A 296 -13.07 -10.30 1.00
C PHE A 296 -12.05 -9.71 1.98
N LEU A 297 -10.76 -9.88 1.68
CA LEU A 297 -9.64 -9.28 2.41
C LEU A 297 -9.34 -7.88 1.89
N GLU A 298 -9.27 -7.74 0.56
CA GLU A 298 -9.11 -6.44 -0.10
C GLU A 298 -9.96 -6.40 -1.38
N VAL A 299 -10.55 -5.23 -1.62
CA VAL A 299 -11.42 -4.94 -2.77
C VAL A 299 -11.01 -3.58 -3.32
N PRO A 300 -10.71 -3.46 -4.63
CA PRO A 300 -10.37 -2.19 -5.24
C PRO A 300 -11.48 -1.15 -4.99
N PHE A 301 -11.10 0.00 -4.43
CA PHE A 301 -12.02 1.08 -4.06
C PHE A 301 -12.87 1.53 -5.26
N HIS A 302 -14.11 1.94 -5.00
CA HIS A 302 -14.91 2.69 -5.96
C HIS A 302 -15.72 3.77 -5.23
N LYS A 303 -15.82 4.95 -5.84
CA LYS A 303 -16.51 6.13 -5.26
C LYS A 303 -17.98 5.90 -4.94
N GLU A 304 -18.66 5.03 -5.68
CA GLU A 304 -20.07 4.68 -5.45
C GLU A 304 -20.25 3.61 -4.35
N ASN A 305 -19.17 3.02 -3.85
CA ASN A 305 -19.18 1.98 -2.80
C ASN A 305 -18.97 2.52 -1.38
N LYS A 306 -19.20 3.82 -1.17
CA LYS A 306 -18.95 4.53 0.10
C LYS A 306 -19.55 3.82 1.33
N ILE A 307 -20.75 3.25 1.19
CA ILE A 307 -21.46 2.50 2.27
C ILE A 307 -20.79 1.17 2.61
N GLU A 308 -20.16 0.51 1.64
CA GLU A 308 -19.47 -0.78 1.86
C GLU A 308 -18.06 -0.56 2.44
N LEU A 309 -17.39 0.53 2.05
CA LEU A 309 -16.18 1.02 2.71
C LEU A 309 -16.43 1.45 4.15
N GLU A 310 -17.54 2.12 4.44
CA GLU A 310 -17.94 2.42 5.82
C GLU A 310 -18.16 1.14 6.64
N LYS A 311 -18.66 0.04 6.05
CA LYS A 311 -18.79 -1.26 6.73
C LYS A 311 -17.46 -1.96 6.98
N VAL A 312 -16.54 -1.93 6.01
CA VAL A 312 -15.16 -2.41 6.21
C VAL A 312 -14.43 -1.54 7.23
N MET A 313 -14.70 -0.24 7.31
CA MET A 313 -14.14 0.65 8.35
C MET A 313 -14.85 0.48 9.71
N GLN A 314 -16.11 0.04 9.76
CA GLN A 314 -16.88 -0.16 11.00
C GLN A 314 -16.66 -1.51 11.67
N THR A 315 -15.98 -2.48 11.06
CA THR A 315 -15.53 -3.70 11.76
C THR A 315 -14.41 -3.44 12.79
N PHE A 316 -14.01 -2.17 12.97
CA PHE A 316 -12.82 -1.77 13.74
C PHE A 316 -13.12 -0.83 14.93
N HIS A 317 -14.36 -0.83 15.41
CA HIS A 317 -14.77 -0.19 16.68
C HIS A 317 -15.39 -1.20 17.66
N ASP A 318 -14.75 -2.34 17.86
CA ASP A 318 -14.95 -3.19 19.06
C ASP A 318 -13.60 -3.61 19.66
#